data_AF-W5LXU9-F1
#
_entry.id   AF-W5LXU9-F1
#
_cell.length_a   1.000
_cell.length_b   1.000
_cell.length_c   1.000
_cell.angle_alpha   90.00
_cell.angle_beta   90.00
_cell.angle_gamma   90.00
#
_symmetry.space_group_name_H-M   'P 1'
#
loop_
_entity.id
_entity.type
_entity.pdbx_description
1 polymer ?
#
loop_
_entity_poly.entity_id
_entity_poly.type
_entity_poly.pdbx_seq_one_letter_code
_entity_poly.pdbx_strand_id
1 'polypeptide(L)'
;VKADCVSPLYVINLLAANLLQIATVPIYLASFTDQRVCSWTVVYQVNVAVFEVGLLASIGFMLCISLERYLVIARPVWHHNHHSLSFVSRISLAVWGAAVLLTSIKNFYLAILFLVPLALLLIFCVSTRRALVTLSTLPPEEKKRILRTLALVLFIFIGIFAPHFVLYVITVIYNLAKVDVPQGVTDCQGVLLNIRCLHPLLDPILYFLLRTDVRESLDTVSCC
;
A
#
# COMPACT_ATOMS: atom_id res chain seq x y z
N VAL A 1 6.69 5.05 29.21
CA VAL A 1 7.21 4.04 28.24
C VAL A 1 6.08 3.32 27.46
N LYS A 2 4.92 3.96 27.17
CA LYS A 2 3.79 3.32 26.45
C LYS A 2 3.55 3.86 25.02
N ALA A 3 4.26 4.91 24.62
CA ALA A 3 4.07 5.58 23.32
C ALA A 3 4.72 4.83 22.15
N ASP A 4 5.76 4.03 22.39
CA ASP A 4 6.53 3.40 21.32
C ASP A 4 5.87 2.16 20.69
N CYS A 5 4.81 1.60 21.28
CA CYS A 5 4.23 0.32 20.84
C CYS A 5 3.06 0.47 19.84
N VAL A 6 2.51 1.67 19.70
CA VAL A 6 1.29 1.91 18.90
C VAL A 6 1.60 2.15 17.40
N SER A 7 2.60 2.97 17.06
CA SER A 7 3.06 3.16 15.67
C SER A 7 3.64 1.88 15.02
N PRO A 8 4.32 0.98 15.77
CA PRO A 8 4.68 -0.34 15.28
C PRO A 8 3.48 -1.20 14.87
N LEU A 9 2.28 -1.01 15.41
CA LEU A 9 1.19 -1.95 15.15
C LEU A 9 0.74 -1.91 13.69
N TYR A 10 0.65 -0.73 13.07
CA TYR A 10 0.38 -0.61 11.64
C TYR A 10 1.54 -1.15 10.79
N VAL A 11 2.78 -0.93 11.21
CA VAL A 11 3.98 -1.47 10.54
C VAL A 11 4.03 -3.00 10.65
N ILE A 12 3.68 -3.58 11.79
CA ILE A 12 3.62 -5.03 12.00
C ILE A 12 2.55 -5.64 11.12
N ASN A 13 1.36 -5.03 11.05
CA ASN A 13 0.30 -5.50 10.17
C ASN A 13 0.67 -5.37 8.68
N LEU A 14 1.38 -4.30 8.30
CA LEU A 14 1.95 -4.13 6.97
C LEU A 14 2.95 -5.26 6.64
N LEU A 15 3.89 -5.54 7.55
CA LEU A 15 4.85 -6.63 7.40
C LEU A 15 4.16 -8.00 7.35
N ALA A 16 3.12 -8.21 8.15
CA ALA A 16 2.32 -9.44 8.11
C ALA A 16 1.61 -9.61 6.77
N ALA A 17 1.04 -8.54 6.21
CA ALA A 17 0.44 -8.55 4.88
C ALA A 17 1.49 -8.84 3.79
N ASN A 18 2.71 -8.33 3.94
CA ASN A 18 3.81 -8.58 3.00
C ASN A 18 4.33 -10.01 3.08
N LEU A 19 4.46 -10.57 4.30
CA LEU A 19 4.82 -11.98 4.50
C LEU A 19 3.77 -12.90 3.89
N LEU A 20 2.48 -12.58 4.06
CA LEU A 20 1.38 -13.32 3.48
C LEU A 20 1.45 -13.30 1.94
N GLN A 21 1.73 -12.14 1.32
CA GLN A 21 1.97 -12.06 -0.12
C GLN A 21 3.19 -12.89 -0.55
N ILE A 22 4.33 -12.75 0.11
CA ILE A 22 5.56 -13.50 -0.22
C ILE A 22 5.32 -15.01 -0.12
N ALA A 23 4.56 -15.48 0.87
CA ALA A 23 4.23 -16.89 1.04
C ALA A 23 3.39 -17.46 -0.12
N THR A 24 2.62 -16.63 -0.84
CA THR A 24 1.83 -17.06 -2.00
C THR A 24 2.63 -17.12 -3.31
N VAL A 25 3.80 -16.47 -3.37
CA VAL A 25 4.62 -16.37 -4.58
C VAL A 25 5.13 -17.74 -5.06
N PRO A 26 5.63 -18.67 -4.22
CA PRO A 26 6.08 -19.97 -4.68
C PRO A 26 5.00 -20.79 -5.39
N ILE A 27 3.76 -20.80 -4.85
CA ILE A 27 2.62 -21.50 -5.46
C ILE A 27 2.23 -20.84 -6.78
N TYR A 28 2.28 -19.51 -6.83
CA TYR A 28 2.03 -18.75 -8.05
C TYR A 28 3.10 -19.05 -9.13
N LEU A 29 4.38 -19.12 -8.77
CA LEU A 29 5.46 -19.49 -9.68
C LEU A 29 5.37 -20.95 -10.17
N ALA A 30 5.00 -21.88 -9.28
CA ALA A 30 4.84 -23.29 -9.63
C ALA A 30 3.74 -23.51 -10.69
N SER A 31 2.73 -22.62 -10.74
CA SER A 31 1.66 -22.68 -11.75
C SER A 31 2.15 -22.43 -13.19
N PHE A 32 3.33 -21.79 -13.36
CA PHE A 32 3.93 -21.59 -14.68
C PHE A 32 4.75 -22.80 -15.15
N THR A 33 5.29 -23.59 -14.23
CA THR A 33 6.20 -24.72 -14.56
C THR A 33 5.48 -26.07 -14.63
N ASP A 34 4.43 -26.26 -13.83
CA ASP A 34 3.68 -27.52 -13.79
C ASP A 34 2.18 -27.26 -14.00
N GLN A 35 1.67 -27.61 -15.19
CA GLN A 35 0.25 -27.51 -15.52
C GLN A 35 -0.65 -28.35 -14.59
N ARG A 36 -0.11 -29.32 -13.85
CA ARG A 36 -0.87 -30.08 -12.84
C ARG A 36 -1.25 -29.23 -11.64
N VAL A 37 -0.47 -28.19 -11.30
CA VAL A 37 -0.80 -27.21 -10.25
C VAL A 37 -2.08 -26.43 -10.62
N CYS A 38 -2.29 -26.13 -11.90
CA CYS A 38 -3.54 -25.55 -12.41
C CYS A 38 -4.74 -26.51 -12.31
N SER A 39 -4.52 -27.83 -12.21
CA SER A 39 -5.60 -28.81 -11.94
C SER A 39 -6.07 -28.78 -10.48
N TRP A 40 -5.27 -28.21 -9.56
CA TRP A 40 -5.70 -27.87 -8.20
C TRP A 40 -6.44 -26.54 -8.21
N THR A 41 -7.54 -26.46 -8.97
CA THR A 41 -8.26 -25.21 -9.26
C THR A 41 -8.61 -24.46 -7.98
N VAL A 42 -8.97 -25.17 -6.91
CA VAL A 42 -9.29 -24.55 -5.60
C VAL A 42 -8.05 -23.97 -4.93
N VAL A 43 -6.92 -24.68 -4.90
CA VAL A 43 -5.69 -24.22 -4.23
C VAL A 43 -5.14 -22.97 -4.93
N TYR A 44 -5.13 -22.97 -6.27
CA TYR A 44 -4.70 -21.81 -7.03
C TYR A 44 -5.61 -20.59 -6.81
N GLN A 45 -6.94 -20.78 -6.84
CA GLN A 45 -7.90 -19.71 -6.59
C GLN A 45 -7.77 -19.13 -5.18
N VAL A 46 -7.58 -19.98 -4.17
CA VAL A 46 -7.30 -19.54 -2.79
C VAL A 46 -5.99 -18.77 -2.73
N ASN A 47 -4.92 -19.24 -3.38
CA ASN A 47 -3.63 -18.56 -3.40
C ASN A 47 -3.72 -17.16 -4.00
N VAL A 48 -4.42 -17.02 -5.14
CA VAL A 48 -4.68 -15.71 -5.78
C VAL A 48 -5.50 -14.82 -4.85
N ALA A 49 -6.56 -15.34 -4.23
CA ALA A 49 -7.37 -14.55 -3.30
C ALA A 49 -6.56 -14.06 -2.09
N VAL A 50 -5.70 -14.92 -1.51
CA VAL A 50 -4.81 -14.58 -0.39
C VAL A 50 -3.83 -13.47 -0.81
N PHE A 51 -3.23 -13.57 -2.01
CA PHE A 51 -2.36 -12.52 -2.54
C PHE A 51 -3.09 -11.17 -2.67
N GLU A 52 -4.28 -11.17 -3.26
CA GLU A 52 -5.08 -9.96 -3.47
C GLU A 52 -5.53 -9.31 -2.14
N VAL A 53 -5.94 -10.12 -1.15
CA VAL A 53 -6.26 -9.63 0.21
C VAL A 53 -5.03 -9.03 0.87
N GLY A 54 -3.89 -9.71 0.80
CA GLY A 54 -2.63 -9.22 1.36
C GLY A 54 -2.21 -7.88 0.74
N LEU A 55 -2.38 -7.75 -0.57
CA LEU A 55 -2.05 -6.52 -1.29
C LEU A 55 -2.93 -5.34 -0.86
N LEU A 56 -4.24 -5.55 -0.79
CA LEU A 56 -5.17 -4.50 -0.38
C LEU A 56 -5.01 -4.13 1.11
N ALA A 57 -4.71 -5.12 1.96
CA ALA A 57 -4.37 -4.88 3.35
C ALA A 57 -3.08 -4.05 3.47
N SER A 58 -2.02 -4.37 2.71
CA SER A 58 -0.77 -3.60 2.70
C SER A 58 -1.01 -2.14 2.30
N ILE A 59 -1.76 -1.89 1.22
CA ILE A 59 -2.17 -0.53 0.83
C ILE A 59 -2.96 0.17 1.94
N GLY A 60 -3.91 -0.54 2.57
CA GLY A 60 -4.68 -0.01 3.69
C GLY A 60 -3.80 0.39 4.88
N PHE A 61 -2.81 -0.42 5.24
CA PHE A 61 -1.88 -0.09 6.32
C PHE A 61 -0.94 1.06 5.95
N MET A 62 -0.48 1.16 4.70
CA MET A 62 0.24 2.34 4.22
C MET A 62 -0.58 3.62 4.32
N LEU A 63 -1.87 3.57 4.01
CA LEU A 63 -2.80 4.69 4.19
C LEU A 63 -2.96 5.05 5.67
N CYS A 64 -3.10 4.07 6.56
CA CYS A 64 -3.16 4.30 8.00
C CYS A 64 -1.89 4.98 8.51
N ILE A 65 -0.72 4.54 8.07
CA ILE A 65 0.57 5.13 8.48
C ILE A 65 0.70 6.55 7.94
N SER A 66 0.28 6.80 6.70
CA SER A 66 0.23 8.14 6.11
C SER A 66 -0.70 9.08 6.87
N LEU A 67 -1.88 8.58 7.27
CA LEU A 67 -2.85 9.32 8.08
C LEU A 67 -2.33 9.60 9.49
N GLU A 68 -1.69 8.63 10.13
CA GLU A 68 -1.06 8.81 11.45
C GLU A 68 -0.03 9.95 11.40
N ARG A 69 0.83 9.97 10.37
CA ARG A 69 1.81 11.04 10.17
C ARG A 69 1.15 12.41 9.99
N TYR A 70 0.06 12.48 9.24
CA TYR A 70 -0.73 13.71 9.11
C TYR A 70 -1.31 14.17 10.45
N LEU A 71 -1.93 13.27 11.21
CA LEU A 71 -2.63 13.59 12.46
C LEU A 71 -1.68 14.09 13.56
N VAL A 72 -0.47 13.52 13.64
CA VAL A 72 0.57 13.99 14.58
C VAL A 72 0.92 15.46 14.33
N ILE A 73 0.94 15.88 13.07
CA ILE A 73 1.28 17.26 12.68
C ILE A 73 0.07 18.18 12.83
N ALA A 74 -1.05 17.81 12.22
CA ALA A 74 -2.21 18.69 12.09
C ALA A 74 -3.06 18.78 13.37
N ARG A 75 -3.10 17.71 14.18
CA ARG A 75 -3.94 17.62 15.39
C ARG A 75 -3.25 16.82 16.51
N PRO A 76 -2.14 17.33 17.08
CA PRO A 76 -1.33 16.62 18.07
C PRO A 76 -2.12 16.24 19.34
N VAL A 77 -3.00 17.11 19.82
CA VAL A 77 -3.82 16.87 21.03
C VAL A 77 -4.86 15.76 20.78
N TRP A 78 -5.51 15.78 19.62
CA TRP A 78 -6.47 14.74 19.24
C TRP A 78 -5.77 13.39 19.06
N HIS A 79 -4.61 13.40 18.39
CA HIS A 79 -3.77 12.21 18.23
C HIS A 79 -3.42 11.64 19.61
N HIS A 80 -2.85 12.43 20.51
CA HIS A 80 -2.47 11.96 21.85
C HIS A 80 -3.64 11.33 22.63
N ASN A 81 -4.84 11.92 22.54
CA ASN A 81 -6.03 11.45 23.26
C ASN A 81 -6.68 10.20 22.63
N HIS A 82 -6.57 9.99 21.32
CA HIS A 82 -7.20 8.87 20.60
C HIS A 82 -6.22 7.74 20.19
N HIS A 83 -4.93 7.87 20.50
CA HIS A 83 -3.90 6.86 20.19
C HIS A 83 -3.88 5.69 21.20
N SER A 84 -5.04 5.10 21.47
CA SER A 84 -5.12 3.89 22.31
C SER A 84 -4.93 2.62 21.47
N LEU A 85 -4.30 1.59 22.07
CA LEU A 85 -4.09 0.29 21.41
C LEU A 85 -5.40 -0.33 20.91
N SER A 86 -6.49 -0.18 21.65
CA SER A 86 -7.82 -0.66 21.26
C SER A 86 -8.40 0.10 20.06
N PHE A 87 -8.06 1.38 19.89
CA PHE A 87 -8.47 2.14 18.71
C PHE A 87 -7.70 1.68 17.47
N VAL A 88 -6.38 1.56 17.57
CA VAL A 88 -5.51 1.10 16.47
C VAL A 88 -5.83 -0.34 16.07
N SER A 89 -6.06 -1.23 17.04
CA SER A 89 -6.48 -2.61 16.78
C SER A 89 -7.83 -2.71 16.04
N ARG A 90 -8.82 -1.89 16.42
CA ARG A 90 -10.10 -1.81 15.70
C ARG A 90 -9.92 -1.34 14.26
N ILE A 91 -9.06 -0.35 14.03
CA ILE A 91 -8.74 0.10 12.67
C ILE A 91 -8.06 -1.03 11.88
N SER A 92 -7.08 -1.73 12.46
CA SER A 92 -6.42 -2.85 11.77
C SER A 92 -7.40 -3.96 11.40
N LEU A 93 -8.32 -4.30 12.30
CA LEU A 93 -9.37 -5.28 12.01
C LEU A 93 -10.29 -4.81 10.88
N ALA A 94 -10.66 -3.52 10.88
CA ALA A 94 -11.46 -2.93 9.81
C ALA A 94 -10.73 -2.94 8.46
N VAL A 95 -9.42 -2.68 8.44
CA VAL A 95 -8.59 -2.75 7.22
C VAL A 95 -8.59 -4.17 6.66
N TRP A 96 -8.35 -5.20 7.49
CA TRP A 96 -8.40 -6.60 7.05
C TRP A 96 -9.79 -7.00 6.55
N GLY A 97 -10.85 -6.64 7.28
CA GLY A 97 -12.23 -6.93 6.89
C GLY A 97 -12.61 -6.24 5.57
N ALA A 98 -12.23 -4.98 5.40
CA ALA A 98 -12.43 -4.25 4.15
C ALA A 98 -11.61 -4.87 3.01
N ALA A 99 -10.39 -5.32 3.26
CA ALA A 99 -9.58 -5.99 2.25
C ALA A 99 -10.29 -7.24 1.71
N VAL A 100 -10.76 -8.12 2.60
CA VAL A 100 -11.52 -9.33 2.23
C VAL A 100 -12.83 -9.01 1.49
N LEU A 101 -13.57 -8.01 1.99
CA LEU A 101 -14.84 -7.62 1.38
C LEU A 101 -14.64 -7.07 -0.03
N LEU A 102 -13.68 -6.17 -0.22
CA LEU A 102 -13.43 -5.51 -1.49
C LEU A 102 -12.85 -6.47 -2.53
N THR A 103 -11.96 -7.40 -2.15
CA THR A 103 -11.46 -8.46 -3.06
C THR A 103 -12.56 -9.41 -3.52
N SER A 104 -13.63 -9.55 -2.75
CA SER A 104 -14.77 -10.39 -3.13
C SER A 104 -15.63 -9.76 -4.24
N ILE A 105 -15.50 -8.46 -4.50
CA ILE A 105 -16.29 -7.72 -5.50
C ILE A 105 -15.55 -7.70 -6.85
N LYS A 106 -15.63 -8.81 -7.59
CA LYS A 106 -14.84 -9.04 -8.83
C LYS A 106 -14.94 -7.94 -9.90
N ASN A 107 -16.11 -7.32 -10.09
CA ASN A 107 -16.34 -6.38 -11.20
C ASN A 107 -15.70 -5.00 -11.00
N PHE A 108 -15.56 -4.56 -9.74
CA PHE A 108 -15.03 -3.22 -9.42
C PHE A 108 -13.69 -3.27 -8.69
N TYR A 109 -13.23 -4.47 -8.31
CA TYR A 109 -12.03 -4.66 -7.52
C TYR A 109 -10.83 -3.87 -8.04
N LEU A 110 -10.51 -4.00 -9.34
CA LEU A 110 -9.34 -3.33 -9.93
C LEU A 110 -9.45 -1.81 -9.97
N ALA A 111 -10.65 -1.27 -10.16
CA ALA A 111 -10.88 0.16 -10.11
C ALA A 111 -10.81 0.70 -8.68
N ILE A 112 -11.39 -0.03 -7.72
CA ILE A 112 -11.34 0.31 -6.30
C ILE A 112 -9.90 0.22 -5.77
N LEU A 113 -9.15 -0.81 -6.15
CA LEU A 113 -7.76 -1.05 -5.77
C LEU A 113 -6.83 0.10 -6.17
N PHE A 114 -7.11 0.77 -7.29
CA PHE A 114 -6.29 1.89 -7.76
C PHE A 114 -6.85 3.26 -7.33
N LEU A 115 -8.12 3.56 -7.65
CA LEU A 115 -8.67 4.91 -7.53
C LEU A 115 -8.87 5.35 -6.08
N VAL A 116 -9.35 4.46 -5.21
CA VAL A 116 -9.64 4.82 -3.82
C VAL A 116 -8.34 5.11 -3.06
N PRO A 117 -7.32 4.24 -3.08
CA PRO A 117 -6.04 4.55 -2.44
C PRO A 117 -5.33 5.75 -3.06
N LEU A 118 -5.40 5.93 -4.38
CA LEU A 118 -4.83 7.11 -5.04
C LEU A 118 -5.47 8.40 -4.52
N ALA A 119 -6.80 8.45 -4.49
CA ALA A 119 -7.53 9.62 -3.98
C ALA A 119 -7.17 9.90 -2.51
N LEU A 120 -7.13 8.88 -1.66
CA LEU A 120 -6.78 9.03 -0.25
C LEU A 120 -5.33 9.48 -0.05
N LEU A 121 -4.36 8.90 -0.77
CA LEU A 121 -2.95 9.31 -0.72
C LEU A 121 -2.77 10.77 -1.20
N LEU A 122 -3.46 11.18 -2.25
CA LEU A 122 -3.43 12.56 -2.74
C LEU A 122 -4.05 13.51 -1.71
N ILE A 123 -5.20 13.16 -1.12
CA ILE A 123 -5.83 13.93 -0.03
C ILE A 123 -4.88 14.06 1.15
N PHE A 124 -4.22 12.98 1.57
CA PHE A 124 -3.25 13.03 2.67
C PHE A 124 -2.01 13.85 2.31
N CYS A 125 -1.50 13.77 1.09
CA CYS A 125 -0.39 14.58 0.62
C CYS A 125 -0.73 16.08 0.64
N VAL A 126 -1.89 16.46 0.09
CA VAL A 126 -2.36 17.86 0.08
C VAL A 126 -2.66 18.34 1.49
N SER A 127 -3.35 17.54 2.30
CA SER A 127 -3.70 17.90 3.68
C SER A 127 -2.46 18.08 4.54
N THR A 128 -1.48 17.19 4.38
CA THR A 128 -0.17 17.31 5.05
C THR A 128 0.54 18.56 4.61
N ARG A 129 0.68 18.83 3.30
CA ARG A 129 1.28 20.07 2.79
C ARG A 129 0.62 21.33 3.38
N ARG A 130 -0.72 21.39 3.39
CA ARG A 130 -1.48 22.52 3.93
C ARG A 130 -1.24 22.71 5.43
N ALA A 131 -1.31 21.63 6.21
CA ALA A 131 -1.05 21.68 7.65
C ALA A 131 0.39 22.14 7.94
N LEU A 132 1.35 21.68 7.14
CA LEU A 132 2.78 21.97 7.29
C LEU A 132 3.15 23.41 6.90
N VAL A 133 2.43 24.02 5.96
CA VAL A 133 2.55 25.44 5.62
C VAL A 133 1.95 26.31 6.72
N THR A 134 0.85 25.87 7.33
CA THR A 134 0.15 26.63 8.39
C THR A 134 0.93 26.59 9.72
N LEU A 135 1.63 25.47 10.00
CA LEU A 135 2.48 25.30 11.17
C LEU A 135 3.92 25.73 10.85
N SER A 136 4.28 26.99 11.10
CA SER A 136 5.63 27.53 10.89
C SER A 136 6.69 26.99 11.88
N THR A 137 6.27 26.27 12.91
CA THR A 137 7.11 25.89 14.06
C THR A 137 7.99 24.67 13.86
N LEU A 138 7.70 23.80 12.89
CA LEU A 138 8.55 22.63 12.60
C LEU A 138 9.79 23.06 11.79
N PRO A 139 10.98 22.52 12.11
CA PRO A 139 12.18 22.76 11.32
C PRO A 139 11.97 22.29 9.87
N PRO A 140 12.50 23.04 8.88
CA PRO A 140 12.26 22.77 7.45
C PRO A 140 12.70 21.35 7.02
N GLU A 141 13.67 20.76 7.70
CA GLU A 141 14.16 19.40 7.42
C GLU A 141 13.13 18.32 7.75
N GLU A 142 12.44 18.41 8.89
CA GLU A 142 11.39 17.46 9.27
C GLU A 142 10.20 17.55 8.31
N LYS A 143 9.88 18.77 7.86
CA LYS A 143 8.84 19.03 6.87
C LYS A 143 9.13 18.32 5.54
N LYS A 144 10.34 18.52 5.03
CA LYS A 144 10.82 17.92 3.79
C LYS A 144 10.80 16.40 3.87
N ARG A 145 11.21 15.85 5.02
CA ARG A 145 11.25 14.40 5.24
C ARG A 145 9.87 13.75 5.21
N ILE A 146 8.87 14.32 5.88
CA ILE A 146 7.51 13.76 5.90
C ILE A 146 6.87 13.80 4.50
N LEU A 147 7.04 14.92 3.79
CA LEU A 147 6.55 15.04 2.41
C LEU A 147 7.27 14.09 1.45
N ARG A 148 8.58 13.88 1.64
CA ARG A 148 9.37 12.91 0.86
C ARG A 148 8.82 11.50 1.05
N THR A 149 8.52 11.08 2.28
CA THR A 149 7.90 9.77 2.57
C THR A 149 6.59 9.57 1.82
N LEU A 150 5.65 10.52 1.96
CA LEU A 150 4.34 10.44 1.29
C LEU A 150 4.47 10.45 -0.23
N ALA A 151 5.38 11.25 -0.78
CA ALA A 151 5.65 11.29 -2.21
C ALA A 151 6.26 9.98 -2.73
N LEU A 152 7.14 9.35 -1.94
CA LEU A 152 7.77 8.08 -2.32
C LEU A 152 6.74 6.94 -2.30
N VAL A 153 5.89 6.85 -1.26
CA VAL A 153 4.76 5.91 -1.20
C VAL A 153 3.85 6.09 -2.43
N LEU A 154 3.47 7.34 -2.73
CA LEU A 154 2.62 7.65 -3.87
C LEU A 154 3.29 7.27 -5.20
N PHE A 155 4.58 7.54 -5.37
CA PHE A 155 5.32 7.21 -6.58
C PHE A 155 5.42 5.70 -6.80
N ILE A 156 5.77 4.93 -5.76
CA ILE A 156 5.80 3.46 -5.82
C ILE A 156 4.42 2.91 -6.17
N PHE A 157 3.37 3.40 -5.50
CA PHE A 157 2.00 2.99 -5.77
C PHE A 157 1.60 3.25 -7.23
N ILE A 158 1.83 4.47 -7.74
CA ILE A 158 1.52 4.79 -9.14
C ILE A 158 2.33 3.90 -10.09
N GLY A 159 3.63 3.73 -9.84
CA GLY A 159 4.51 2.94 -10.71
C GLY A 159 4.08 1.48 -10.86
N ILE A 160 3.60 0.86 -9.79
CA ILE A 160 3.17 -0.56 -9.79
C ILE A 160 1.74 -0.70 -10.32
N PHE A 161 0.81 0.15 -9.89
CA PHE A 161 -0.62 -0.08 -10.09
C PHE A 161 -1.19 0.67 -11.30
N ALA A 162 -0.65 1.83 -11.66
CA ALA A 162 -1.22 2.64 -12.74
C ALA A 162 -1.10 1.96 -14.12
N PRO A 163 0.03 1.34 -14.51
CA PRO A 163 0.13 0.68 -15.82
C PRO A 163 -0.92 -0.43 -15.98
N HIS A 164 -1.12 -1.23 -14.93
CA HIS A 164 -2.12 -2.31 -14.94
C HIS A 164 -3.54 -1.75 -15.02
N PHE A 165 -3.84 -0.70 -14.25
CA PHE A 165 -5.13 -0.03 -14.29
C PHE A 165 -5.45 0.55 -15.68
N VAL A 166 -4.47 1.18 -16.35
CA VAL A 166 -4.64 1.71 -17.71
C VAL A 166 -4.96 0.59 -18.69
N LEU A 167 -4.21 -0.51 -18.68
CA LEU A 167 -4.51 -1.65 -19.56
C LEU A 167 -5.87 -2.27 -19.26
N TYR A 168 -6.26 -2.37 -17.98
CA TYR A 168 -7.60 -2.84 -17.59
C TYR A 168 -8.71 -1.96 -18.17
N VAL A 169 -8.57 -0.63 -18.12
CA VAL A 169 -9.53 0.30 -18.73
C VAL A 169 -9.60 0.09 -20.25
N ILE A 170 -8.45 -0.09 -20.91
CA ILE A 170 -8.40 -0.40 -22.35
C ILE A 170 -9.19 -1.68 -22.64
N THR A 171 -8.94 -2.76 -21.91
CA THR A 171 -9.68 -4.03 -22.03
C THR A 171 -11.19 -3.83 -21.85
N VAL A 172 -11.62 -3.04 -20.87
CA VAL A 172 -13.04 -2.72 -20.66
C VAL A 172 -13.62 -1.98 -21.87
N ILE A 173 -12.90 -1.00 -22.43
CA ILE A 173 -13.35 -0.23 -23.61
C ILE A 173 -13.54 -1.16 -24.82
N TYR A 174 -12.58 -2.05 -25.10
CA TYR A 174 -12.70 -3.05 -26.18
C TYR A 174 -13.90 -3.98 -25.98
N ASN A 175 -14.09 -4.48 -24.76
CA ASN A 175 -15.23 -5.33 -24.42
C ASN A 175 -16.58 -4.60 -24.58
N LEU A 176 -16.66 -3.32 -24.19
CA LEU A 176 -17.84 -2.49 -24.39
C LEU A 176 -18.13 -2.24 -25.88
N ALA A 177 -17.07 -2.10 -26.69
CA ALA A 177 -17.15 -1.98 -28.14
C ALA A 177 -17.45 -3.32 -28.83
N LYS A 178 -17.47 -4.44 -28.09
CA LYS A 178 -17.58 -5.82 -28.62
C LYS A 178 -16.50 -6.15 -29.66
N VAL A 179 -15.31 -5.58 -29.47
CA VAL A 179 -14.12 -5.83 -30.31
C VAL A 179 -13.15 -6.69 -29.53
N ASP A 180 -12.52 -7.66 -30.21
CA ASP A 180 -11.51 -8.50 -29.61
C ASP A 180 -10.33 -7.68 -29.09
N VAL A 181 -9.92 -7.98 -27.86
CA VAL A 181 -8.79 -7.32 -27.22
C VAL A 181 -7.50 -7.78 -27.91
N PRO A 182 -6.61 -6.86 -28.35
CA PRO A 182 -5.34 -7.26 -28.97
C PRO A 182 -4.49 -8.13 -28.04
N GLN A 183 -3.87 -9.17 -28.59
CA GLN A 183 -3.03 -10.11 -27.83
C GLN A 183 -1.89 -9.41 -27.06
N GLY A 184 -1.30 -8.36 -27.64
CA GLY A 184 -0.27 -7.58 -26.96
C GLY A 184 -0.76 -6.92 -25.66
N VAL A 185 -2.04 -6.53 -25.57
CA VAL A 185 -2.63 -5.96 -24.34
C VAL A 185 -2.74 -7.03 -23.26
N THR A 186 -3.22 -8.23 -23.61
CA THR A 186 -3.33 -9.34 -22.66
C THR A 186 -1.96 -9.83 -22.18
N ASP A 187 -0.96 -9.86 -23.06
CA ASP A 187 0.40 -10.25 -22.71
C ASP A 187 1.03 -9.23 -21.74
N CYS A 188 0.89 -7.93 -22.04
CA CYS A 188 1.35 -6.86 -21.16
C CYS A 188 0.64 -6.88 -19.80
N GLN A 189 -0.67 -7.18 -19.75
CA GLN A 189 -1.39 -7.36 -18.50
C GLN A 189 -0.81 -8.50 -17.65
N GLY A 190 -0.51 -9.65 -18.28
CA GLY A 190 0.15 -10.77 -17.61
C GLY A 190 1.49 -10.37 -16.98
N VAL A 191 2.33 -9.64 -17.73
CA VAL A 191 3.62 -9.14 -17.22
C VAL A 191 3.42 -8.18 -16.04
N LEU A 192 2.48 -7.25 -16.14
CA LEU A 192 2.21 -6.28 -15.07
C LEU A 192 1.61 -6.93 -13.82
N LEU A 193 0.80 -7.97 -13.97
CA LEU A 193 0.34 -8.79 -12.85
C LEU A 193 1.51 -9.42 -12.11
N ASN A 194 2.53 -9.91 -12.83
CA ASN A 194 3.73 -10.49 -12.22
C ASN A 194 4.60 -9.43 -11.51
N ILE A 195 4.69 -8.21 -12.05
CA ILE A 195 5.42 -7.10 -11.42
C ILE A 195 4.81 -6.75 -10.04
N ARG A 196 3.50 -6.94 -9.84
CA ARG A 196 2.86 -6.72 -8.52
C ARG A 196 3.44 -7.62 -7.42
N CYS A 197 4.05 -8.77 -7.75
CA CYS A 197 4.74 -9.62 -6.77
C CYS A 197 5.96 -8.93 -6.11
N LEU A 198 6.47 -7.84 -6.71
CA LEU A 198 7.54 -7.03 -6.12
C LEU A 198 7.04 -6.08 -5.04
N HIS A 199 5.73 -5.77 -5.01
CA HIS A 199 5.12 -4.87 -4.02
C HIS A 199 5.52 -5.15 -2.57
N PRO A 200 5.39 -6.38 -2.03
CA PRO A 200 5.74 -6.66 -0.62
C PRO A 200 7.23 -6.46 -0.28
N LEU A 201 8.10 -6.41 -1.30
CA LEU A 201 9.53 -6.12 -1.11
C LEU A 201 9.81 -4.62 -1.04
N LEU A 202 8.94 -3.79 -1.62
CA LEU A 202 9.16 -2.35 -1.73
C LEU A 202 8.81 -1.62 -0.43
N ASP A 203 7.84 -2.10 0.36
CA ASP A 203 7.52 -1.45 1.63
C ASP A 203 8.69 -1.55 2.64
N PRO A 204 9.30 -2.72 2.91
CA PRO A 204 10.45 -2.79 3.83
C PRO A 204 11.65 -1.95 3.36
N ILE A 205 11.91 -1.91 2.04
CA ILE A 205 12.96 -1.07 1.45
C ILE A 205 12.66 0.41 1.70
N LEU A 206 11.42 0.83 1.47
CA LEU A 206 10.95 2.17 1.77
C LEU A 206 11.17 2.51 3.25
N TYR A 207 10.75 1.64 4.18
CA TYR A 207 10.93 1.85 5.62
C TYR A 207 12.40 1.89 6.04
N PHE A 208 13.24 1.06 5.44
CA PHE A 208 14.67 1.04 5.72
C PHE A 208 15.35 2.32 5.24
N LEU A 209 15.14 2.73 3.98
CA LEU A 209 15.66 3.98 3.42
C LEU A 209 15.22 5.18 4.24
N LEU A 210 13.94 5.20 4.61
CA LEU A 210 13.38 6.23 5.47
C LEU A 210 13.96 6.24 6.87
N ARG A 211 14.47 5.11 7.39
CA ARG A 211 15.09 4.97 8.71
C ARG A 211 16.56 5.36 8.71
N THR A 212 17.32 5.03 7.66
CA THR A 212 18.73 5.43 7.50
C THR A 212 18.88 6.95 7.40
N ASP A 213 18.00 7.60 6.63
CA ASP A 213 17.92 9.06 6.57
C ASP A 213 17.73 9.74 7.94
N VAL A 214 17.02 9.07 8.87
CA VAL A 214 16.72 9.59 10.22
C VAL A 214 17.95 9.60 11.10
N ARG A 215 18.70 8.49 11.04
CA ARG A 215 19.88 8.30 11.86
C ARG A 215 20.95 9.29 11.43
N GLU A 216 21.18 9.44 10.12
CA GLU A 216 22.12 10.44 9.60
C GLU A 216 21.71 11.89 9.94
N SER A 217 20.41 12.22 9.89
CA SER A 217 19.92 13.57 10.26
C SER A 217 20.03 13.87 11.76
N LEU A 218 19.96 12.84 12.63
CA LEU A 218 20.11 13.00 14.08
C LEU A 218 21.58 13.07 14.49
N ASP A 219 22.44 12.27 13.83
CA ASP A 219 23.87 12.25 14.10
C ASP A 219 24.51 13.60 13.72
N THR A 220 24.05 14.21 12.62
CA THR A 220 24.48 15.56 12.18
C THR A 220 24.03 16.70 13.10
N VAL A 221 22.88 16.57 13.76
CA VAL A 221 22.40 17.57 14.74
C VAL A 221 23.06 17.39 16.11
N SER A 222 23.45 16.17 16.49
CA SER A 222 24.12 15.92 17.78
C SER A 222 25.60 16.35 17.82
N CYS A 223 26.18 16.68 16.66
CA CYS A 223 27.54 17.19 16.53
C CYS A 223 27.63 18.74 16.47
N CYS A 224 26.56 19.47 16.78
CA CYS A 224 26.55 20.92 16.99
C CYS A 224 26.13 21.25 18.42
#